data_AF-A0A5S5D2C0-F1
#
_entry.id   AF-A0A5S5D2C0-F1
#
_cell.length_a   1.000
_cell.length_b   1.000
_cell.length_c   1.000
_cell.angle_alpha   90.00
_cell.angle_beta   90.00
_cell.angle_gamma   90.00
#
_symmetry.space_group_name_H-M   'P 1'
#
loop_
_entity.id
_entity.type
_entity.pdbx_description
1 polymer ?
#
loop_
_entity_poly.entity_id
_entity_poly.type
_entity_poly.pdbx_seq_one_letter_code
_entity_poly.pdbx_strand_id
1 'polypeptide(L)'
;MAKYDNAKNLLYRKVNTRARGVHHNFGGDFRHSKHKKKETPEQIRGSMSGKKDRGLDYTPLFRFLLSKVGSNWDEVFSEAKSRLDKTEPIFWIVALNPDDKKDYVRVGESSYFSGLYVDDNGDLQLSNPNLKANDLTPHCSCCTHTLNGVVF
;
A
#
# COMPACT_ATOMS: atom_id res chain seq x y z
N MET A 1 17.08 24.29 -8.64
CA MET A 1 16.44 24.47 -7.32
C MET A 1 14.96 24.10 -7.47
N ALA A 2 14.58 22.90 -7.00
CA ALA A 2 13.19 22.45 -7.08
C ALA A 2 12.37 23.21 -6.02
N LYS A 3 11.30 23.86 -6.48
CA LYS A 3 10.31 24.53 -5.63
C LYS A 3 9.62 23.46 -4.78
N TYR A 4 9.86 23.45 -3.47
CA TYR A 4 9.01 22.75 -2.53
C TYR A 4 7.77 23.61 -2.33
N ASP A 5 6.75 23.38 -3.15
CA ASP A 5 5.40 23.76 -2.75
C ASP A 5 5.09 23.05 -1.43
N ASN A 6 4.45 23.76 -0.51
CA ASN A 6 3.92 23.27 0.76
C ASN A 6 2.74 22.28 0.54
N ALA A 7 2.77 21.53 -0.56
CA ALA A 7 1.77 20.56 -0.95
C ALA A 7 1.87 19.35 0.00
N LYS A 8 0.78 19.05 0.69
CA LYS A 8 0.68 17.86 1.54
C LYS A 8 1.16 16.63 0.77
N ASN A 9 2.13 15.91 1.33
CA ASN A 9 2.75 14.76 0.69
C ASN A 9 1.71 13.71 0.26
N LEU A 10 1.89 13.08 -0.90
CA LEU A 10 1.02 11.97 -1.32
C LEU A 10 1.05 10.81 -0.31
N LEU A 11 -0.09 10.14 -0.13
CA LEU A 11 -0.22 8.99 0.79
C LEU A 11 0.09 7.65 0.13
N TYR A 12 0.71 7.68 -1.05
CA TYR A 12 1.14 6.51 -1.78
C TYR A 12 2.44 6.84 -2.52
N ARG A 13 3.18 5.80 -2.90
CA ARG A 13 4.39 5.92 -3.71
C ARG A 13 4.49 4.78 -4.71
N LYS A 14 5.36 4.94 -5.71
CA LYS A 14 5.66 3.83 -6.62
C LYS A 14 6.45 2.75 -5.88
N VAL A 15 6.09 1.48 -6.06
CA VAL A 15 6.82 0.37 -5.43
C VAL A 15 8.26 0.33 -5.94
N ASN A 16 9.20 0.00 -5.05
CA ASN A 16 10.58 -0.22 -5.42
C ASN A 16 10.73 -1.52 -6.20
N THR A 17 10.96 -1.39 -7.51
CA THR A 17 11.17 -2.54 -8.43
C THR A 17 12.63 -3.00 -8.52
N ARG A 18 13.57 -2.31 -7.85
CA ARG A 18 15.01 -2.60 -7.90
C ARG A 18 15.52 -3.42 -6.72
N ALA A 19 14.74 -3.57 -5.66
CA ALA A 19 15.15 -4.37 -4.50
C ALA A 19 15.20 -5.87 -4.86
N ARG A 20 16.08 -6.60 -4.18
CA ARG A 20 16.28 -8.03 -4.39
C ARG A 20 15.03 -8.80 -3.95
N GLY A 21 14.59 -9.76 -4.77
CA GLY A 21 13.48 -10.66 -4.43
C GLY A 21 12.08 -10.04 -4.54
N VAL A 22 11.96 -8.84 -5.11
CA VAL A 22 10.64 -8.25 -5.37
C VAL A 22 9.92 -9.09 -6.44
N HIS A 23 8.68 -9.52 -6.14
CA HIS A 23 7.81 -10.24 -7.06
C HIS A 23 6.72 -9.30 -7.59
N HIS A 24 7.00 -8.62 -8.69
CA HIS A 24 6.00 -7.91 -9.50
C HIS A 24 5.79 -8.64 -10.81
N ASN A 25 4.94 -8.10 -11.68
CA ASN A 25 4.87 -8.46 -13.10
C ASN A 25 6.23 -8.16 -13.80
N PHE A 26 7.25 -8.95 -13.46
CA PHE A 26 8.55 -9.01 -14.09
C PHE A 26 8.40 -9.89 -15.32
N GLY A 27 8.66 -9.30 -16.47
CA GLY A 27 8.57 -10.01 -17.73
C GLY A 27 9.04 -9.10 -18.83
N GLY A 28 9.82 -9.65 -19.75
CA GLY A 28 10.10 -8.95 -20.99
C GLY A 28 8.81 -8.94 -21.79
N ASP A 29 8.02 -7.87 -21.61
CA ASP A 29 6.82 -7.57 -22.39
C ASP A 29 7.08 -7.69 -23.90
N PHE A 30 8.35 -7.55 -24.28
CA PHE A 30 8.87 -7.66 -25.63
C PHE A 30 9.79 -8.88 -25.88
N ARG A 31 10.04 -9.74 -24.88
CA ARG A 31 10.98 -10.88 -25.01
C ARG A 31 10.49 -11.89 -26.05
N HIS A 32 9.18 -12.10 -26.12
CA HIS A 32 8.58 -13.04 -27.08
C HIS A 32 8.03 -12.36 -28.34
N SER A 33 7.99 -11.03 -28.41
CA SER A 33 7.54 -10.35 -29.63
C SER A 33 8.54 -10.58 -30.77
N LYS A 34 9.85 -10.48 -30.51
CA LYS A 34 10.92 -10.65 -31.52
C LYS A 34 11.01 -12.03 -32.18
N HIS A 35 10.39 -13.07 -31.61
CA HIS A 35 10.44 -14.43 -32.15
C HIS A 35 9.26 -14.79 -33.07
N LYS A 36 8.34 -13.85 -33.36
CA LYS A 36 7.27 -14.08 -34.34
C LYS A 36 7.81 -13.97 -35.77
N LYS A 37 7.56 -14.98 -36.61
CA LYS A 37 8.01 -15.07 -38.01
C LYS A 37 7.35 -14.05 -38.96
N LYS A 38 6.35 -13.28 -38.50
CA LYS A 38 5.70 -12.21 -39.26
C LYS A 38 5.77 -10.93 -38.44
N GLU A 39 6.26 -9.86 -39.05
CA GLU A 39 6.29 -8.54 -38.43
C GLU A 39 4.86 -8.03 -38.21
N THR A 40 4.50 -7.73 -36.96
CA THR A 40 3.22 -7.06 -36.67
C THR A 40 3.39 -5.54 -36.77
N PRO A 41 2.34 -4.77 -37.12
CA PRO A 41 2.39 -3.31 -37.13
C PRO A 41 2.85 -2.72 -35.78
N GLU A 42 2.57 -3.41 -34.67
CA GLU A 42 3.01 -3.07 -33.32
C GLU A 42 4.52 -3.26 -33.11
N GLN A 43 5.19 -4.11 -33.87
CA GLN A 43 6.65 -4.25 -33.83
C GLN A 43 7.36 -3.19 -34.67
N ILE A 44 6.75 -2.79 -35.79
CA ILE A 44 7.33 -1.82 -36.75
C ILE A 44 7.02 -0.38 -36.31
N ARG A 45 5.84 -0.14 -35.73
CA ARG A 45 5.31 1.20 -35.37
C ARG A 45 4.72 1.29 -33.96
N GLY A 46 4.80 0.23 -33.16
CA GLY A 46 4.26 0.28 -31.81
C GLY A 46 5.10 1.20 -30.92
N SER A 47 4.40 2.05 -30.16
CA SER A 47 5.00 2.76 -29.03
C SER A 47 5.54 1.73 -28.04
N MET A 48 6.69 2.01 -27.41
CA MET A 48 7.14 1.24 -26.25
C MET A 48 5.96 1.17 -25.28
N SER A 49 5.50 -0.04 -24.95
CA SER A 49 4.33 -0.23 -24.08
C SER A 49 4.46 0.70 -22.86
N GLY A 50 3.48 1.59 -22.68
CA GLY A 50 3.50 2.60 -21.63
C GLY A 50 3.75 1.99 -20.25
N LYS A 51 4.13 2.81 -19.27
CA LYS A 51 4.40 2.38 -17.89
C LYS A 51 3.28 1.45 -17.41
N LYS A 52 3.50 0.12 -17.45
CA LYS A 52 2.58 -0.83 -16.82
C LYS A 52 2.45 -0.47 -15.35
N ASP A 53 1.26 -0.58 -14.80
CA ASP A 53 1.02 -0.42 -13.38
C ASP A 53 1.70 -1.58 -12.63
N ARG A 54 2.93 -1.31 -12.18
CA ARG A 54 3.75 -2.25 -11.40
C ARG A 54 3.43 -2.19 -9.90
N GLY A 55 2.22 -1.74 -9.58
CA GLY A 55 1.73 -1.53 -8.21
C GLY A 55 2.14 -0.19 -7.59
N LEU A 56 1.32 0.27 -6.65
CA LEU A 56 1.59 1.38 -5.75
C LEU A 56 1.75 0.83 -4.32
N ASP A 57 2.62 1.49 -3.57
CA ASP A 57 2.86 1.23 -2.17
C ASP A 57 2.08 2.25 -1.33
N TYR A 58 1.05 1.75 -0.63
CA TYR A 58 0.17 2.51 0.25
C TYR A 58 0.63 2.49 1.72
N THR A 59 1.83 1.99 2.02
CA THR A 59 2.36 2.08 3.40
C THR A 59 2.41 3.51 3.98
N PRO A 60 2.57 4.61 3.20
CA PRO A 60 2.44 5.97 3.74
C PRO A 60 1.00 6.28 4.22
N LEU A 61 -0.03 5.76 3.55
CA LEU A 61 -1.42 5.87 3.98
C LEU A 61 -1.63 5.20 5.34
N PHE A 62 -1.14 3.99 5.51
CA PHE A 62 -1.34 3.25 6.77
C PHE A 62 -0.70 3.95 7.95
N ARG A 63 0.53 4.47 7.77
CA ARG A 63 1.21 5.28 8.79
C ARG A 63 0.46 6.56 9.10
N PHE A 64 -0.09 7.23 8.09
CA PHE A 64 -0.92 8.41 8.28
C PHE A 64 -2.18 8.11 9.09
N LEU A 65 -2.92 7.05 8.75
CA LEU A 65 -4.13 6.66 9.47
C LEU A 65 -3.83 6.28 10.93
N LEU A 66 -2.76 5.53 11.18
CA LEU A 66 -2.31 5.20 12.54
C LEU A 66 -1.94 6.47 13.35
N SER A 67 -1.39 7.49 12.71
CA SER A 67 -1.10 8.77 13.38
C SER A 67 -2.34 9.61 13.70
N LYS A 68 -3.50 9.25 13.13
CA LYS A 68 -4.78 9.95 13.28
C LYS A 68 -5.79 9.20 14.16
N VAL A 69 -5.34 8.17 14.89
CA VAL A 69 -6.16 7.49 15.88
C VAL A 69 -6.63 8.50 16.94
N GLY A 70 -7.92 8.45 17.29
CA GLY A 70 -8.61 9.39 18.17
C GLY A 70 -9.08 10.68 17.49
N SER A 71 -8.92 10.82 16.17
CA SER A 71 -9.47 11.94 15.41
C SER A 71 -10.77 11.55 14.70
N ASN A 72 -11.58 12.56 14.37
CA ASN A 72 -12.83 12.38 13.63
C ASN A 72 -12.59 11.75 12.25
N TRP A 73 -13.33 10.69 11.95
CA TRP A 73 -13.18 9.88 10.75
C TRP A 73 -13.43 10.67 9.46
N ASP A 74 -14.47 11.51 9.43
CA ASP A 74 -14.85 12.22 8.19
C ASP A 74 -13.77 13.21 7.75
N GLU A 75 -13.15 13.91 8.70
CA GLU A 75 -12.01 14.80 8.43
C GLU A 75 -10.80 14.02 7.91
N VAL A 76 -10.46 12.92 8.58
CA VAL A 76 -9.32 12.07 8.21
C VAL A 76 -9.54 11.43 6.83
N PHE A 77 -10.75 10.95 6.57
CA PHE A 77 -11.14 10.35 5.30
C PHE A 77 -11.09 11.36 4.16
N SER A 78 -11.63 12.56 4.37
CA SER A 78 -11.59 13.65 3.39
C SER A 78 -10.14 14.06 3.07
N GLU A 79 -9.31 14.21 4.11
CA GLU A 79 -7.89 14.49 3.93
C GLU A 79 -7.18 13.37 3.17
N ALA A 80 -7.39 12.11 3.55
CA ALA A 80 -6.75 10.96 2.90
C ALA A 80 -7.16 10.86 1.43
N LYS A 81 -8.46 10.98 1.14
CA LYS A 81 -9.02 10.96 -0.21
C LYS A 81 -8.42 12.03 -1.12
N SER A 82 -8.17 13.23 -0.60
CA SER A 82 -7.54 14.31 -1.37
C SER A 82 -6.08 14.03 -1.79
N ARG A 83 -5.41 13.08 -1.12
CA ARG A 83 -3.97 12.76 -1.28
C ARG A 83 -3.72 11.38 -1.89
N LEU A 84 -4.78 10.65 -2.25
CA LEU A 84 -4.74 9.30 -2.81
C LEU A 84 -5.18 9.28 -4.28
N ASP A 85 -4.67 8.30 -5.02
CA ASP A 85 -5.18 7.99 -6.36
C ASP A 85 -6.49 7.18 -6.31
N LYS A 86 -6.65 6.34 -5.28
CA LYS A 86 -7.81 5.47 -5.05
C LYS A 86 -8.19 5.44 -3.58
N THR A 87 -9.49 5.29 -3.30
CA THR A 87 -10.01 5.22 -1.92
C THR A 87 -10.03 3.81 -1.36
N GLU A 88 -10.03 2.77 -2.21
CA GLU A 88 -10.08 1.36 -1.78
C GLU A 88 -9.00 0.99 -0.74
N PRO A 89 -7.74 1.47 -0.86
CA PRO A 89 -6.69 1.14 0.12
C PRO A 89 -6.98 1.59 1.54
N ILE A 90 -7.84 2.60 1.73
CA ILE A 90 -8.28 3.04 3.06
C ILE A 90 -9.00 1.89 3.79
N PHE A 91 -9.90 1.21 3.08
CA PHE A 91 -10.73 0.14 3.62
C PHE A 91 -9.99 -1.20 3.73
N TRP A 92 -8.72 -1.27 3.30
CA TRP A 92 -7.89 -2.45 3.57
C TRP A 92 -7.50 -2.53 5.05
N ILE A 93 -7.38 -1.38 5.72
CA ILE A 93 -6.96 -1.27 7.12
C ILE A 93 -8.07 -0.75 8.04
N VAL A 94 -8.99 0.09 7.55
CA VAL A 94 -10.10 0.64 8.33
C VAL A 94 -11.38 -0.16 8.07
N ALA A 95 -11.98 -0.67 9.15
CA ALA A 95 -13.30 -1.29 9.14
C ALA A 95 -14.38 -0.28 9.51
N LEU A 96 -15.42 -0.16 8.68
CA LEU A 96 -16.60 0.64 9.00
C LEU A 96 -17.61 -0.16 9.83
N ASN A 97 -17.71 -1.46 9.56
CA ASN A 97 -18.58 -2.36 10.33
C ASN A 97 -17.77 -3.12 11.38
N PRO A 98 -18.37 -3.44 12.53
CA PRO A 98 -17.74 -4.29 13.54
C PRO A 98 -17.30 -5.66 13.03
N ASP A 99 -18.07 -6.26 12.12
CA ASP A 99 -17.80 -7.60 11.58
C ASP A 99 -16.59 -7.64 10.63
N ASP A 100 -16.24 -6.49 10.04
CA ASP A 100 -15.09 -6.35 9.14
C ASP A 100 -13.80 -6.01 9.89
N LYS A 101 -13.85 -5.87 11.22
CA LYS A 101 -12.69 -5.55 12.06
C LYS A 101 -11.64 -6.64 11.94
N LYS A 102 -10.40 -6.20 11.72
CA LYS A 102 -9.22 -7.07 11.72
C LYS A 102 -8.27 -6.55 12.77
N ASP A 103 -7.69 -7.44 13.55
CA ASP A 103 -6.67 -7.06 14.54
C ASP A 103 -5.44 -6.43 13.87
N TYR A 104 -5.06 -7.00 12.72
CA TYR A 104 -3.96 -6.50 11.91
C TYR A 104 -4.14 -6.86 10.44
N VAL A 105 -3.38 -6.16 9.60
CA VAL A 105 -3.33 -6.37 8.16
C VAL A 105 -1.88 -6.56 7.75
N ARG A 106 -1.61 -7.62 6.96
CA ARG A 106 -0.30 -7.85 6.36
C ARG A 106 -0.27 -7.27 4.95
N VAL A 107 0.72 -6.43 4.69
CA VAL A 107 0.93 -5.76 3.42
C VAL A 107 2.28 -6.22 2.85
N GLY A 108 2.25 -6.76 1.64
CA GLY A 108 3.43 -7.41 1.06
C GLY A 108 3.82 -8.67 1.83
N GLU A 109 5.12 -8.91 1.95
CA GLU A 109 5.65 -10.15 2.53
C GLU A 109 5.92 -10.05 4.05
N SER A 110 6.31 -8.87 4.55
CA SER A 110 6.83 -8.76 5.94
C SER A 110 6.37 -7.53 6.73
N SER A 111 5.49 -6.69 6.18
CA SER A 111 4.97 -5.50 6.88
C SER A 111 3.58 -5.74 7.44
N TYR A 112 3.43 -5.62 8.74
CA TYR A 112 2.18 -5.71 9.48
C TYR A 112 1.76 -4.33 9.97
N PHE A 113 0.47 -4.04 9.93
CA PHE A 113 -0.13 -2.83 10.47
C PHE A 113 -1.32 -3.21 11.35
N SER A 114 -1.47 -2.54 12.49
CA SER A 114 -2.66 -2.69 13.33
C SER A 114 -3.90 -2.29 12.55
N GLY A 115 -4.95 -3.10 12.63
CA GLY A 115 -6.21 -2.76 11.99
C GLY A 115 -6.92 -1.66 12.76
N LEU A 116 -7.73 -0.90 12.03
CA LEU A 116 -8.42 0.29 12.51
C LEU A 116 -9.92 0.11 12.32
N TYR A 117 -10.72 0.84 13.09
CA TYR A 117 -12.16 0.89 12.90
C TYR A 117 -12.71 2.27 13.25
N VAL A 118 -13.92 2.56 12.77
CA VAL A 118 -14.67 3.77 13.16
C VAL A 118 -15.60 3.41 14.31
N ASP A 119 -15.48 4.10 15.44
CA ASP A 119 -16.33 3.91 16.60
C ASP A 119 -17.70 4.60 16.44
N ASP A 120 -18.60 4.38 17.41
CA ASP A 120 -19.95 4.93 17.40
C ASP A 120 -19.98 6.47 17.49
N ASN A 121 -18.89 7.10 17.95
CA ASN A 121 -18.75 8.56 17.98
C ASN A 121 -18.23 9.12 16.65
N GLY A 122 -17.89 8.24 15.69
CA GLY A 122 -17.32 8.62 14.41
C GLY A 122 -15.82 8.89 14.50
N ASP A 123 -15.13 8.43 15.53
CA ASP A 123 -13.68 8.58 15.69
C ASP A 123 -12.93 7.32 15.23
N LEU A 124 -11.72 7.53 14.70
CA LEU A 124 -10.86 6.44 14.25
C LEU A 124 -10.16 5.78 15.43
N GLN A 125 -10.34 4.48 15.63
CA GLN A 125 -9.79 3.71 16.75
C GLN A 125 -8.97 2.50 16.28
N LEU A 126 -8.10 1.99 17.16
CA LEU A 126 -7.37 0.73 16.96
C LEU A 126 -8.28 -0.46 17.27
N SER A 127 -8.37 -1.42 16.34
CA SER A 127 -9.17 -2.65 16.54
C SER A 127 -8.67 -3.48 17.70
N ASN A 128 -7.34 -3.59 17.85
CA ASN A 128 -6.71 -4.24 18.99
C ASN A 128 -5.57 -3.38 19.55
N PRO A 129 -5.85 -2.56 20.59
CA PRO A 129 -4.83 -1.71 21.22
C PRO A 129 -3.70 -2.48 21.92
N ASN A 130 -3.96 -3.75 22.28
CA ASN A 130 -3.00 -4.58 23.01
C ASN A 130 -2.15 -5.46 22.10
N LEU A 131 -2.32 -5.37 20.78
CA LEU A 131 -1.55 -6.15 19.81
C LEU A 131 -0.06 -5.86 19.95
N LYS A 132 0.72 -6.87 20.29
CA LYS A 132 2.18 -6.79 20.38
C LYS A 132 2.84 -7.61 19.28
N ALA A 133 4.10 -7.28 19.04
CA ALA A 133 5.01 -8.05 18.21
C ALA A 133 5.01 -9.56 18.52
N ASN A 134 4.98 -9.93 19.81
CA ASN A 134 5.01 -11.33 20.24
C ASN A 134 3.74 -12.11 19.87
N ASP A 135 2.63 -11.42 19.60
CA ASP A 135 1.37 -12.05 19.22
C ASP A 135 1.35 -12.37 17.71
N LEU A 136 2.31 -11.82 16.94
CA LEU A 136 2.42 -12.01 15.50
C LEU A 136 3.41 -13.11 15.17
N THR A 137 2.99 -14.06 14.34
CA THR A 137 3.89 -15.05 13.76
C THR A 137 4.52 -14.51 12.47
N PRO A 138 5.86 -14.38 12.39
CA PRO A 138 6.55 -14.05 11.16
C PRO A 138 6.15 -15.01 10.05
N HIS A 139 5.95 -14.49 8.84
CA HIS A 139 5.57 -15.35 7.71
C HIS A 139 6.74 -16.24 7.25
N CYS A 140 7.97 -15.76 7.45
CA CYS A 140 9.18 -16.52 7.19
C CYS A 140 10.25 -16.21 8.24
N SER A 141 11.24 -17.07 8.36
CA SER A 141 12.41 -16.86 9.23
C SER A 141 13.51 -16.03 8.57
N CYS A 142 13.43 -15.79 7.26
CA CYS A 142 14.51 -15.15 6.49
C CYS A 142 14.34 -13.64 6.28
N CYS A 143 13.14 -13.09 6.49
CA CYS A 143 12.88 -11.66 6.31
C CYS A 143 12.74 -10.93 7.65
N THR A 144 13.12 -9.65 7.67
CA THR A 144 12.81 -8.75 8.78
C THR A 144 11.34 -8.37 8.74
N HIS A 145 10.60 -8.69 9.80
CA HIS A 145 9.19 -8.36 9.92
C HIS A 145 9.03 -7.07 10.73
N THR A 146 7.99 -6.31 10.42
CA THR A 146 7.70 -5.05 11.11
C THR A 146 6.22 -4.96 11.47
N LEU A 147 5.91 -4.42 12.65
CA LEU A 147 4.57 -4.07 13.09
C LEU A 147 4.50 -2.54 13.22
N ASN A 148 3.59 -1.90 12.48
CA ASN A 148 3.45 -0.44 12.44
C ASN A 148 4.77 0.28 12.07
N GLY A 149 5.67 -0.42 11.38
CA GLY A 149 6.99 0.08 11.02
C GLY A 149 8.10 -0.12 12.06
N VAL A 150 7.83 -0.80 13.18
CA VAL A 150 8.82 -1.21 14.19
C VAL A 150 9.18 -2.68 13.99
N VAL A 151 10.47 -3.02 14.01
CA VAL A 151 10.95 -4.39 13.79
C VAL A 151 10.58 -5.30 14.96
N PHE A 152 10.22 -6.55 14.66
CA PHE A 152 10.08 -7.63 15.63
C PHE A 152 10.57 -8.97 15.10
#